data_AF-A0A4U8SH93-F1
#
_entry.id   AF-A0A4U8SH93-F1
#
_cell.length_a   1.000
_cell.length_b   1.000
_cell.length_c   1.000
_cell.angle_alpha   90.00
_cell.angle_beta   90.00
_cell.angle_gamma   90.00
#
_symmetry.space_group_name_H-M   'P 1'
#
loop_
_entity.id
_entity.type
_entity.pdbx_description
1 polymer ?
#
loop_
_entity_poly.entity_id
_entity_poly.type
_entity_poly.pdbx_seq_one_letter_code
_entity_poly.pdbx_strand_id
1 'polypeptide(L)'
;MKKLAIVLSGDLRLDFAIANVIIGLKRYNEDLIDTIYVYSDMPQERREQITSLWADRIVFVDFAYEDFARDFAISTGGEIPKLIAENKRFGHYIYAKFYCFDYLSDYENVLWLDADTLCLNSLTPILCGEALSFKWHNGQTSQIRAYLRATSAGGGGFSRKSA
;
A
#
# COMPACT_ATOMS: atom_id res chain seq x y z
N MET A 1 5.87 -14.02 -14.80
CA MET A 1 5.82 -13.24 -13.55
C MET A 1 5.80 -11.78 -13.96
N LYS A 2 4.93 -10.95 -13.37
CA LYS A 2 4.89 -9.51 -13.66
C LYS A 2 6.00 -8.80 -12.88
N LYS A 3 6.50 -7.65 -13.35
CA LYS A 3 7.61 -6.92 -12.72
C LYS A 3 7.18 -6.16 -11.47
N LEU A 4 6.15 -5.31 -11.59
CA LEU A 4 5.78 -4.38 -10.53
C LEU A 4 4.28 -4.11 -10.46
N ALA A 5 3.72 -4.33 -9.28
CA ALA A 5 2.43 -3.78 -8.89
C ALA A 5 2.62 -2.53 -8.01
N ILE A 6 1.82 -1.51 -8.25
CA ILE A 6 1.64 -0.37 -7.34
C ILE A 6 0.32 -0.56 -6.59
N VAL A 7 0.32 -0.28 -5.29
CA VAL A 7 -0.89 -0.25 -4.47
C VAL A 7 -1.06 1.15 -3.90
N LEU A 8 -2.22 1.73 -4.18
CA LEU A 8 -2.69 3.01 -3.66
C LEU A 8 -4.00 2.79 -2.89
N SER A 9 -4.35 3.75 -2.05
CA SER A 9 -5.66 3.78 -1.41
C SER A 9 -6.13 5.20 -1.16
N GLY A 10 -7.45 5.39 -1.12
CA GLY A 10 -8.04 6.64 -0.69
C GLY A 10 -9.50 6.78 -1.11
N ASP A 11 -10.14 7.81 -0.59
CA ASP A 11 -11.51 8.17 -0.92
C ASP A 11 -11.58 9.39 -1.84
N LEU A 12 -12.80 9.84 -2.12
CA LEU A 12 -13.08 11.00 -2.98
C LEU A 12 -12.36 12.29 -2.54
N ARG A 13 -11.91 12.43 -1.28
CA ARG A 13 -11.17 13.61 -0.80
C ARG A 13 -9.71 13.60 -1.28
N LEU A 14 -9.20 12.43 -1.66
CA LEU A 14 -7.82 12.20 -2.14
C LEU A 14 -7.76 11.88 -3.64
N ASP A 15 -8.87 12.01 -4.36
CA ASP A 15 -8.98 11.68 -5.78
C ASP A 15 -7.94 12.44 -6.65
N PHE A 16 -7.75 13.73 -6.40
CA PHE A 16 -6.78 14.57 -7.10
C PHE A 16 -5.34 14.12 -6.79
N ALA A 17 -5.09 13.69 -5.55
CA ALA A 17 -3.77 13.28 -5.08
C ALA A 17 -3.38 11.93 -5.71
N ILE A 18 -4.32 10.98 -5.71
CA ILE A 18 -4.20 9.70 -6.42
C ILE A 18 -3.94 9.93 -7.91
N ALA A 19 -4.71 10.81 -8.56
CA ALA A 19 -4.51 11.14 -9.97
C ALA A 19 -3.10 11.71 -10.22
N ASN A 20 -2.60 12.60 -9.36
CA ASN A 20 -1.25 13.16 -9.48
C ASN A 20 -0.14 12.10 -9.34
N VAL A 21 -0.28 11.16 -8.40
CA VAL A 21 0.66 10.03 -8.27
C VAL A 21 0.67 9.21 -9.55
N ILE A 22 -0.50 8.85 -10.08
CA ILE A 22 -0.65 8.05 -11.31
C ILE A 22 -0.03 8.77 -12.51
N ILE A 23 -0.23 10.08 -12.67
CA ILE A 23 0.38 10.87 -13.75
C ILE A 23 1.92 10.81 -13.66
N GLY A 24 2.49 10.96 -12.46
CA GLY A 24 3.93 10.83 -12.24
C GLY A 24 4.45 9.42 -12.54
N LEU A 25 3.74 8.40 -12.07
CA LEU A 25 4.07 7.00 -12.34
C LEU A 25 4.09 6.71 -13.84
N LYS A 26 3.04 7.13 -14.57
CA LYS A 26 2.99 6.99 -16.02
C LYS A 26 4.16 7.68 -16.70
N ARG A 27 4.42 8.94 -16.35
CA ARG A 27 5.46 9.75 -17.00
C ARG A 27 6.87 9.17 -16.85
N TYR A 28 7.18 8.55 -15.72
CA TYR A 28 8.55 8.15 -15.38
C TYR A 28 8.76 6.63 -15.31
N ASN A 29 7.70 5.82 -15.34
CA ASN A 29 7.75 4.38 -15.06
C ASN A 29 6.81 3.54 -15.94
N GLU A 30 6.41 4.04 -17.12
CA GLU A 30 5.47 3.36 -18.03
C GLU A 30 5.87 1.91 -18.36
N ASP A 31 7.16 1.69 -18.67
CA ASP A 31 7.69 0.37 -19.05
C ASP A 31 7.97 -0.56 -17.86
N LEU A 32 7.88 -0.03 -16.64
CA LEU A 32 8.20 -0.75 -15.40
C LEU A 32 6.96 -1.29 -14.72
N ILE A 33 5.85 -0.53 -14.76
CA ILE A 33 4.63 -0.82 -14.00
C ILE A 33 3.67 -1.66 -14.84
N ASP A 34 3.30 -2.82 -14.31
CA ASP A 34 2.32 -3.71 -14.94
C ASP A 34 0.89 -3.40 -14.49
N THR A 35 0.69 -3.02 -13.23
CA THR A 35 -0.66 -2.76 -12.68
C THR A 35 -0.61 -1.81 -11.50
N ILE A 36 -1.62 -0.95 -11.40
CA ILE A 36 -1.87 -0.03 -10.30
C ILE A 36 -3.22 -0.41 -9.68
N TYR A 37 -3.20 -0.97 -8.48
CA TYR A 37 -4.39 -1.25 -7.71
C TYR A 37 -4.74 -0.03 -6.85
N VAL A 38 -5.99 0.43 -6.96
CA VAL A 38 -6.51 1.57 -6.19
C VAL A 38 -7.65 1.08 -5.31
N TYR A 39 -7.38 0.95 -4.01
CA TYR A 39 -8.38 0.56 -3.01
C TYR A 39 -9.22 1.77 -2.61
N SER A 40 -10.50 1.74 -2.98
CA SER A 40 -11.38 2.89 -2.83
C SER A 40 -12.87 2.52 -2.83
N ASP A 41 -13.69 3.36 -2.20
CA ASP A 41 -15.14 3.37 -2.29
C ASP A 41 -15.68 4.56 -3.12
N MET A 42 -14.81 5.22 -3.91
CA MET A 42 -15.22 6.34 -4.78
C MET A 42 -16.37 5.96 -5.73
N PRO A 43 -17.23 6.91 -6.12
CA PRO A 43 -18.25 6.69 -7.14
C PRO A 43 -17.65 6.27 -8.49
N GLN A 44 -18.37 5.43 -9.25
CA GLN A 44 -17.94 4.89 -10.54
C GLN A 44 -17.47 5.97 -11.52
N GLU A 45 -18.21 7.07 -11.65
CA GLU A 45 -17.84 8.20 -12.52
C GLU A 45 -16.41 8.70 -12.23
N ARG A 46 -16.05 8.82 -10.94
CA ARG A 46 -14.73 9.27 -10.54
C ARG A 46 -13.65 8.22 -10.86
N ARG A 47 -13.97 6.94 -10.64
CA ARG A 47 -13.07 5.84 -10.99
C ARG A 47 -12.77 5.82 -12.48
N GLU A 48 -13.79 5.99 -13.32
CA GLU A 48 -13.64 6.04 -14.78
C GLU A 48 -12.77 7.22 -15.23
N GLN A 49 -12.95 8.40 -14.64
CA GLN A 49 -12.09 9.56 -14.90
C GLN A 49 -10.63 9.27 -14.57
N ILE A 50 -10.34 8.68 -13.40
CA ILE A 50 -8.96 8.34 -13.00
C ILE A 50 -8.39 7.23 -13.89
N THR A 51 -9.16 6.18 -14.16
CA THR A 51 -8.76 5.07 -15.04
C THR A 51 -8.39 5.58 -16.44
N SER A 52 -9.06 6.63 -16.95
CA SER A 52 -8.75 7.21 -18.26
C SER A 52 -7.31 7.76 -18.38
N LEU A 53 -6.64 8.07 -17.26
CA LEU A 53 -5.24 8.49 -17.24
C LEU A 53 -4.32 7.38 -17.74
N TRP A 54 -4.66 6.11 -17.48
CA TRP A 54 -3.89 4.94 -17.88
C TRP A 54 -4.76 3.66 -17.92
N ALA A 55 -5.61 3.58 -18.94
CA ALA A 55 -6.75 2.66 -18.99
C ALA A 55 -6.41 1.17 -18.85
N ASP A 56 -5.23 0.74 -19.29
CA ASP A 56 -4.79 -0.66 -19.28
C ASP A 56 -3.87 -1.01 -18.09
N ARG A 57 -3.70 -0.09 -17.15
CA ARG A 57 -2.87 -0.30 -15.95
C ARG A 57 -3.61 -0.13 -14.65
N ILE A 58 -4.74 0.58 -14.62
CA ILE A 58 -5.43 0.92 -13.36
C ILE A 58 -6.56 -0.06 -13.10
N VAL A 59 -6.56 -0.64 -11.90
CA VAL A 59 -7.61 -1.52 -11.40
C VAL A 59 -8.13 -0.95 -10.09
N PHE A 60 -9.39 -0.51 -10.07
CA PHE A 60 -10.05 -0.14 -8.83
C PHE A 60 -10.55 -1.38 -8.09
N VAL A 61 -10.28 -1.42 -6.79
CA VAL A 61 -10.74 -2.46 -5.88
C VAL A 61 -11.67 -1.81 -4.88
N ASP A 62 -12.90 -2.35 -4.75
CA ASP A 62 -13.86 -1.88 -3.76
C ASP A 62 -13.27 -2.05 -2.36
N PHE A 63 -13.24 -0.96 -1.60
CA PHE A 63 -12.74 -0.95 -0.25
C PHE A 63 -13.46 0.10 0.58
N ALA A 64 -14.58 -0.31 1.17
CA ALA A 64 -15.34 0.50 2.11
C ALA A 64 -14.96 0.14 3.56
N TYR A 65 -15.51 0.91 4.51
CA TYR A 65 -15.26 0.67 5.93
C TYR A 65 -15.76 -0.72 6.36
N GLU A 66 -16.86 -1.20 5.78
CA GLU A 66 -17.45 -2.50 6.05
C GLU A 66 -16.52 -3.65 5.63
N ASP A 67 -15.81 -3.49 4.50
CA ASP A 67 -14.84 -4.47 4.03
C ASP A 67 -13.65 -4.56 4.98
N PHE A 68 -13.11 -3.41 5.36
CA PHE A 68 -12.08 -3.33 6.40
C PHE A 68 -12.54 -3.95 7.71
N ALA A 69 -13.74 -3.61 8.18
CA ALA A 69 -14.25 -4.06 9.47
C ALA A 69 -14.43 -5.57 9.51
N ARG A 70 -14.95 -6.15 8.42
CA ARG A 70 -15.09 -7.60 8.24
C ARG A 70 -13.73 -8.29 8.31
N ASP A 71 -12.76 -7.81 7.53
CA ASP A 71 -11.45 -8.44 7.44
C ASP A 71 -10.65 -8.30 8.74
N PHE A 72 -10.78 -7.15 9.43
CA PHE A 72 -10.20 -6.93 10.75
C PHE A 72 -10.79 -7.87 11.81
N ALA A 73 -12.12 -8.03 11.84
CA ALA A 73 -12.81 -8.90 12.78
C ALA A 73 -12.40 -10.37 12.59
N ILE A 74 -12.35 -10.84 11.33
CA ILE A 74 -11.91 -12.21 11.00
C ILE A 74 -10.46 -12.43 11.43
N SER A 75 -9.59 -11.45 11.20
CA SER A 75 -8.15 -11.60 11.39
C SER A 75 -7.70 -11.47 12.85
N THR A 76 -8.46 -10.74 13.68
CA THR A 76 -8.03 -10.41 15.05
C THR A 76 -8.97 -10.91 16.14
N GLY A 77 -10.24 -11.20 15.82
CA GLY A 77 -11.28 -11.48 16.81
C GLY A 77 -11.51 -10.33 17.81
N GLY A 78 -10.96 -9.14 17.53
CA GLY A 78 -10.92 -8.00 18.44
C GLY A 78 -11.71 -6.79 17.93
N GLU A 79 -11.87 -5.80 18.81
CA GLU A 79 -12.52 -4.54 18.46
C GLU A 79 -11.61 -3.66 17.59
N ILE A 80 -12.19 -3.00 16.58
CA ILE A 80 -11.50 -2.01 15.76
C ILE A 80 -11.03 -0.86 16.66
N PRO A 81 -9.75 -0.46 16.62
CA PRO A 81 -9.25 0.65 17.41
C PRO A 81 -10.09 1.93 17.20
N LYS A 82 -10.51 2.57 18.30
CA LYS A 82 -11.38 3.78 18.27
C LYS A 82 -10.88 4.87 17.33
N LEU A 83 -9.56 5.06 17.22
CA LEU A 83 -8.95 6.05 16.33
C LEU A 83 -9.31 5.84 14.85
N ILE A 84 -9.52 4.59 14.43
CA ILE A 84 -9.89 4.21 13.07
C ILE A 84 -11.42 4.29 12.92
N ALA A 85 -12.15 3.73 13.90
CA ALA A 85 -13.62 3.77 13.92
C ALA A 85 -14.17 5.21 13.92
N GLU A 86 -13.46 6.15 14.54
CA GLU A 86 -13.84 7.56 14.60
C GLU A 86 -13.28 8.39 13.42
N ASN A 87 -12.63 7.76 12.43
CA ASN A 87 -12.01 8.40 11.27
C ASN A 87 -11.06 9.57 11.61
N LYS A 88 -10.44 9.54 12.81
CA LYS A 88 -9.71 10.70 13.37
C LYS A 88 -8.30 10.85 12.84
N ARG A 89 -7.67 9.78 12.35
CA ARG A 89 -6.31 9.82 11.80
C ARG A 89 -6.11 8.66 10.82
N PHE A 90 -5.92 8.98 9.54
CA PHE A 90 -5.55 8.06 8.45
C PHE A 90 -6.64 7.11 7.91
N GLY A 91 -7.86 7.14 8.46
CA GLY A 91 -8.99 6.34 7.97
C GLY A 91 -8.72 4.82 7.94
N HIS A 92 -9.65 4.05 7.38
CA HIS A 92 -9.44 2.61 7.17
C HIS A 92 -8.55 2.31 5.95
N TYR A 93 -8.43 3.24 5.00
CA TYR A 93 -7.62 3.07 3.77
C TYR A 93 -6.16 2.71 4.01
N ILE A 94 -5.54 3.16 5.11
CA ILE A 94 -4.16 2.80 5.45
C ILE A 94 -3.95 1.28 5.61
N TYR A 95 -5.02 0.51 5.85
CA TYR A 95 -4.97 -0.94 5.95
C TYR A 95 -4.92 -1.63 4.59
N ALA A 96 -5.26 -0.93 3.50
CA ALA A 96 -5.15 -1.48 2.15
C ALA A 96 -3.71 -1.92 1.80
N LYS A 97 -2.70 -1.36 2.48
CA LYS A 97 -1.30 -1.78 2.31
C LYS A 97 -1.07 -3.25 2.61
N PHE A 98 -1.90 -3.89 3.46
CA PHE A 98 -1.74 -5.30 3.77
C PHE A 98 -2.08 -6.20 2.56
N TYR A 99 -2.93 -5.75 1.63
CA TYR A 99 -3.16 -6.49 0.38
C TYR A 99 -1.95 -6.48 -0.56
N CYS A 100 -0.90 -5.72 -0.27
CA CYS A 100 0.37 -5.86 -1.01
C CYS A 100 0.89 -7.30 -0.95
N PHE A 101 0.66 -8.01 0.16
CA PHE A 101 1.12 -9.39 0.32
C PHE A 101 0.40 -10.37 -0.61
N ASP A 102 -0.87 -10.11 -0.94
CA ASP A 102 -1.66 -10.97 -1.83
C ASP A 102 -1.13 -10.90 -3.26
N TYR A 103 -0.58 -9.75 -3.67
CA TYR A 103 -0.01 -9.57 -5.00
C TYR A 103 1.39 -10.14 -5.16
N LEU A 104 2.10 -10.48 -4.08
CA LEU A 104 3.47 -11.03 -4.18
C LEU A 104 3.53 -12.41 -4.84
N SER A 105 2.40 -13.11 -5.00
CA SER A 105 2.37 -14.36 -5.77
C SER A 105 2.51 -14.14 -7.28
N ASP A 106 2.08 -12.99 -7.77
CA ASP A 106 1.95 -12.70 -9.21
C ASP A 106 3.02 -11.73 -9.73
N TYR A 107 3.60 -10.93 -8.84
CA TYR A 107 4.55 -9.87 -9.14
C TYR A 107 5.88 -10.09 -8.42
N GLU A 108 6.99 -9.77 -9.10
CA GLU A 108 8.32 -9.77 -8.50
C GLU A 108 8.45 -8.73 -7.40
N ASN A 109 7.82 -7.56 -7.60
CA ASN A 109 7.81 -6.46 -6.65
C ASN A 109 6.40 -5.90 -6.47
N VAL A 110 6.08 -5.48 -5.24
CA VAL A 110 4.85 -4.76 -4.92
C VAL A 110 5.21 -3.53 -4.11
N LEU A 111 4.79 -2.36 -4.54
CA LEU A 111 5.08 -1.09 -3.90
C LEU A 111 3.81 -0.41 -3.40
N TRP A 112 3.72 -0.20 -2.10
CA TRP A 112 2.76 0.72 -1.50
C TRP A 112 3.24 2.16 -1.65
N LEU A 113 2.37 3.05 -2.10
CA LEU A 113 2.61 4.49 -2.11
C LEU A 113 1.45 5.22 -1.43
N ASP A 114 1.78 6.19 -0.58
CA ASP A 114 0.78 7.09 -0.01
C ASP A 114 0.25 8.02 -1.11
N ALA A 115 -1.05 8.34 -1.06
CA ALA A 115 -1.72 9.17 -2.07
C ALA A 115 -1.20 10.61 -2.12
N ASP A 116 -0.57 11.11 -1.06
CA ASP A 116 -0.01 12.46 -0.94
C ASP A 116 1.46 12.57 -1.38
N THR A 117 1.95 11.58 -2.13
CA THR A 117 3.32 11.55 -2.66
C THR A 117 3.41 12.14 -4.07
N LEU A 118 4.64 12.49 -4.49
CA LEU A 118 4.94 12.90 -5.86
C LEU A 118 6.01 11.98 -6.45
N CYS A 119 5.69 11.34 -7.59
CA CYS A 119 6.64 10.56 -8.36
C CYS A 119 7.29 11.44 -9.43
N LEU A 120 8.56 11.84 -9.19
CA LEU A 120 9.31 12.76 -10.05
C LEU A 120 10.46 12.09 -10.82
N ASN A 121 10.65 10.78 -10.68
CA ASN A 121 11.71 10.03 -11.35
C ASN A 121 11.38 8.52 -11.44
N SER A 122 12.27 7.76 -12.07
CA SER A 122 12.19 6.31 -12.14
C SER A 122 12.28 5.66 -10.76
N LEU A 123 11.48 4.62 -10.54
CA LEU A 123 11.45 3.77 -9.33
C LEU A 123 12.51 2.67 -9.36
N THR A 124 13.16 2.41 -10.51
CA THR A 124 14.20 1.39 -10.65
C THR A 124 15.26 1.41 -9.55
N PRO A 125 15.80 2.57 -9.11
CA PRO A 125 16.80 2.61 -8.05
C PRO A 125 16.30 2.07 -6.69
N ILE A 126 14.99 2.14 -6.44
CA ILE A 126 14.37 1.63 -5.21
C ILE A 126 14.13 0.11 -5.29
N LEU A 127 13.95 -0.43 -6.50
CA LEU A 127 13.73 -1.86 -6.71
C LEU A 127 15.04 -2.66 -6.76
N CYS A 128 16.13 -2.08 -7.25
CA CYS A 128 17.38 -2.81 -7.50
C CYS A 128 18.17 -3.19 -6.23
N GLY A 129 17.71 -2.83 -5.03
CA GLY A 129 18.37 -3.19 -3.78
C GLY A 129 19.80 -2.65 -3.62
N GLU A 130 20.28 -1.84 -4.57
CA GLU A 130 21.50 -1.06 -4.38
C GLU A 130 21.32 -0.23 -3.13
N ALA A 131 22.40 -0.07 -2.36
CA ALA A 131 22.40 0.67 -1.11
C ALA A 131 21.97 2.12 -1.35
N LEU A 132 20.66 2.35 -1.39
CA LEU A 132 20.08 3.67 -1.31
C LEU A 132 20.56 4.22 0.01
N SER A 133 21.26 5.35 -0.05
CA SER A 133 21.57 6.13 1.14
C SER A 133 20.27 6.75 1.65
N PHE A 134 19.43 5.91 2.25
CA PHE A 134 18.14 6.31 2.78
C PHE A 134 18.40 7.17 4.02
N LYS A 135 18.32 8.48 3.85
CA LYS A 135 18.35 9.41 4.97
C LYS A 135 16.96 9.46 5.59
N TRP A 136 16.72 8.56 6.52
CA TRP A 136 15.51 8.56 7.34
C TRP A 136 15.56 9.77 8.30
N HIS A 137 14.86 10.85 7.96
CA HIS A 137 14.85 12.06 8.80
C HIS A 137 13.72 12.10 9.85
N ASN A 138 12.59 11.41 9.63
CA ASN A 138 11.37 11.58 10.43
C ASN A 138 10.71 10.29 10.96
N GLY A 139 11.46 9.31 11.45
CA GLY A 139 10.85 8.11 12.02
C GLY A 139 11.51 7.62 13.29
N GLN A 140 10.63 7.00 14.07
CA GLN A 140 10.87 6.28 15.31
C GLN A 140 11.74 5.04 15.06
N THR A 141 13.00 5.27 14.66
CA THR A 141 14.01 4.23 14.41
C THR A 141 14.28 3.39 15.66
N SER A 142 14.04 3.92 16.85
CA SER A 142 14.16 3.18 18.10
C SER A 142 13.21 1.98 18.18
N GLN A 143 11.98 2.10 17.67
CA GLN A 143 10.96 1.06 17.73
C GLN A 143 11.26 -0.07 16.76
N ILE A 144 11.65 0.26 15.52
CA ILE A 144 12.07 -0.75 14.52
C ILE A 144 13.36 -1.45 14.98
N ARG A 145 14.34 -0.72 15.53
CA ARG A 145 15.57 -1.32 16.07
C ARG A 145 15.29 -2.20 17.28
N ALA A 146 14.34 -1.83 18.15
CA ALA A 146 13.92 -2.66 19.27
C ALA A 146 13.27 -3.96 18.79
N TYR A 147 12.38 -3.89 17.79
CA TYR A 147 11.76 -5.07 17.18
C TYR A 147 12.80 -6.01 16.56
N LEU A 148 13.71 -5.47 15.73
CA LEU A 148 14.76 -6.27 15.09
C LEU A 148 15.71 -6.91 16.11
N ARG A 149 16.03 -6.24 17.22
CA ARG A 149 16.84 -6.82 18.31
C ARG A 149 16.10 -7.94 19.04
N ALA A 150 14.80 -7.79 19.26
CA ALA A 150 13.99 -8.82 19.91
C ALA A 150 13.88 -10.08 19.03
N THR A 151 13.77 -9.93 17.72
CA THR A 151 13.67 -11.06 16.78
C THR A 151 15.03 -11.68 16.45
N SER A 152 16.13 -10.91 16.46
CA SER A 152 17.49 -11.46 16.26
C SER A 152 18.11 -12.08 17.52
N ALA A 153 17.63 -11.73 18.72
CA ALA A 153 18.02 -12.40 19.96
C ALA A 153 17.25 -13.72 20.21
N GLY A 154 16.16 -13.95 19.47
CA GLY A 154 15.33 -15.16 19.57
C GLY A 154 15.69 -16.20 18.52
N GLY A 155 16.85 -16.85 18.66
CA GLY A 155 17.22 -18.06 17.89
C GLY A 155 16.38 -19.29 18.23
N GLY A 156 15.06 -19.14 18.38
CA GLY A 156 14.12 -20.22 18.66
C GLY A 156 13.00 -20.17 17.64
N GLY A 157 12.97 -21.14 16.72
CA GLY A 157 11.94 -21.24 15.70
C GLY A 157 10.53 -21.16 16.29
N PHE A 158 9.66 -20.40 15.63
CA PHE A 158 8.23 -20.47 15.83
C PHE A 158 7.74 -21.86 15.39
N SER A 159 7.84 -22.84 16.30
CA SER A 159 7.11 -24.09 16.17
C SER A 159 5.63 -23.79 16.36
N ARG A 160 4.85 -23.89 15.28
CA ARG A 160 3.39 -23.95 15.35
C ARG A 160 3.02 -25.13 16.24
N LYS A 161 2.46 -24.86 17.43
CA LYS A 161 1.57 -25.84 18.05
C LYS A 161 0.20 -25.66 17.43
N SER A 162 -0.17 -26.67 16.64
CA SER A 162 -1.53 -26.97 16.25
C SER A 162 -2.42 -27.14 17.49
N ALA A 163 -3.50 -26.39 17.51
CA ALA A 163 -4.75 -26.72 18.19
C ALA A 163 -5.88 -26.18 17.32
#